data_AF-A0A0G3IX35-F1
#
_entry.id   AF-A0A0G3IX35-F1
#
_cell.length_a   1.000
_cell.length_b   1.000
_cell.length_c   1.000
_cell.angle_alpha   90.00
_cell.angle_beta   90.00
_cell.angle_gamma   90.00
#
_symmetry.space_group_name_H-M   'P 1'
#
loop_
_entity.id
_entity.type
_entity.pdbx_description
1 polymer ?
#
loop_
_entity_poly.entity_id
_entity_poly.type
_entity_poly.pdbx_seq_one_letter_code
_entity_poly.pdbx_strand_id
1 'polypeptide(L)'
;MAPASAEHAEEVAPGIWCSPGLTNSYLLTTSDGRVVVNTGMGFESPVHRAVFDVVDSSPVRYILITQGHYDHVGGLDTLRDPETKVVAQAHWEQWRDDNERLLPYRANRSAFAFSGKLADGIAKIQQRFGKKLPPQSIGCADIVVDDRLSLTVGERRFELIATPGGETTDSMVVWLPDERVCLCSNTFGPIFGHIPNLVTMRGDRYRDALTVIDTIERVRALQPEVLLTGHFEPIRGAELIDAELSRLRDAVQYLHDETVAGMNGGKDVRTLMREIALPEHLDVGEGYGKVAWNVRAIWENYSGWFHHNSTTELYPVGPDAVSADVVELAGAEALTERARAHLADGRPLEAIHLAELVTHTIPDDPAARAVLKAAHEQLLAGSANFWESAWLTKQIERYT
;
A
#
# COMPACT_ATOMS: atom_id res chain seq x y z
N MET A 1 -4.22 7.46 -7.41
CA MET A 1 -4.00 8.16 -6.13
C MET A 1 -3.53 9.58 -6.38
N ALA A 2 -4.35 10.56 -6.04
CA ALA A 2 -4.03 11.99 -6.15
C ALA A 2 -4.68 12.73 -4.97
N PRO A 3 -4.05 13.78 -4.44
CA PRO A 3 -4.64 14.59 -3.37
C PRO A 3 -6.05 15.10 -3.67
N ALA A 4 -6.88 15.22 -2.64
CA ALA A 4 -8.26 15.67 -2.74
C ALA A 4 -8.36 17.03 -3.41
N SER A 5 -9.17 17.10 -4.47
CA SER A 5 -9.42 18.32 -5.22
C SER A 5 -10.87 18.51 -5.63
N ALA A 6 -11.77 17.63 -5.18
CA ALA A 6 -13.16 17.61 -5.60
C ALA A 6 -13.88 18.90 -5.21
N GLU A 7 -14.65 19.46 -6.14
CA GLU A 7 -15.51 20.63 -5.89
C GLU A 7 -16.85 20.24 -5.26
N HIS A 8 -17.29 19.01 -5.55
CA HIS A 8 -18.53 18.39 -5.05
C HIS A 8 -18.27 16.94 -4.64
N ALA A 9 -19.10 16.41 -3.75
CA ALA A 9 -19.14 14.98 -3.47
C ALA A 9 -20.04 14.27 -4.49
N GLU A 10 -19.68 13.06 -4.88
CA GLU A 10 -20.39 12.28 -5.90
C GLU A 10 -21.22 11.16 -5.27
N GLU A 11 -22.51 11.08 -5.56
CA GLU A 11 -23.35 9.99 -5.06
C GLU A 11 -23.00 8.68 -5.79
N VAL A 12 -22.37 7.75 -5.06
CA VAL A 12 -21.90 6.46 -5.60
C VAL A 12 -22.89 5.32 -5.35
N ALA A 13 -23.81 5.50 -4.39
CA ALA A 13 -24.95 4.65 -4.13
C ALA A 13 -25.98 5.46 -3.34
N PRO A 14 -27.26 5.06 -3.27
CA PRO A 14 -28.29 5.85 -2.60
C PRO A 14 -27.89 6.29 -1.18
N GLY A 15 -27.75 7.60 -0.98
CA GLY A 15 -27.34 8.19 0.29
C GLY A 15 -25.89 7.89 0.69
N ILE A 16 -25.01 7.55 -0.26
CA ILE A 16 -23.57 7.33 -0.06
C ILE A 16 -22.80 8.20 -1.04
N TRP A 17 -22.01 9.13 -0.50
CA TRP A 17 -21.35 10.20 -1.26
C TRP A 17 -19.84 10.08 -1.12
N CYS A 18 -19.12 10.04 -2.23
CA CYS A 18 -17.67 9.94 -2.29
C CYS A 18 -17.05 11.34 -2.40
N SER A 19 -15.98 11.56 -1.65
CA SER A 19 -15.02 12.64 -1.87
C SER A 19 -13.64 12.01 -2.16
N PRO A 20 -13.19 12.02 -3.42
CA PRO A 20 -11.89 11.45 -3.77
C PRO A 20 -10.72 12.18 -3.12
N GLY A 21 -9.67 11.43 -2.79
CA GLY A 21 -8.42 11.93 -2.22
C GLY A 21 -7.28 10.96 -2.47
N LEU A 22 -6.19 11.07 -1.69
CA LEU A 22 -5.15 10.05 -1.68
C LEU A 22 -5.81 8.69 -1.46
N THR A 23 -6.68 8.59 -0.46
CA THR A 23 -7.75 7.60 -0.32
C THR A 23 -9.12 8.31 -0.32
N ASN A 24 -10.14 7.68 -0.89
CA ASN A 24 -11.53 8.13 -0.89
C ASN A 24 -12.08 8.20 0.54
N SER A 25 -12.75 9.30 0.85
CA SER A 25 -13.60 9.45 2.02
C SER A 25 -15.07 9.36 1.59
N TYR A 26 -15.91 8.75 2.42
CA TYR A 26 -17.34 8.59 2.13
C TYR A 26 -18.21 9.23 3.20
N LEU A 27 -19.32 9.83 2.78
CA LEU A 27 -20.39 10.32 3.64
C LEU A 27 -21.64 9.49 3.42
N LEU A 28 -22.24 9.02 4.52
CA LEU A 28 -23.50 8.31 4.53
C LEU A 28 -24.53 9.17 5.26
N THR A 29 -25.56 9.58 4.55
CA THR A 29 -26.69 10.34 5.09
C THR A 29 -27.64 9.41 5.84
N THR A 30 -28.18 9.86 6.97
CA THR A 30 -29.22 9.14 7.74
C THR A 30 -30.20 10.13 8.37
N SER A 31 -31.32 9.64 8.90
CA SER A 31 -32.29 10.45 9.64
C SER A 31 -31.83 10.94 11.03
N ASP A 32 -30.73 10.44 11.59
CA ASP A 32 -30.16 10.90 12.88
C ASP A 32 -28.72 11.39 12.73
N GLY A 33 -28.49 12.23 11.73
CA GLY A 33 -27.16 12.77 11.40
C GLY A 33 -26.40 11.89 10.42
N ARG A 34 -25.11 12.20 10.22
CA ARG A 34 -24.32 11.59 9.15
C ARG A 34 -23.18 10.75 9.69
N VAL A 35 -22.78 9.75 8.90
CA VAL A 35 -21.64 8.87 9.19
C VAL A 35 -20.58 9.10 8.13
N VAL A 36 -19.34 9.27 8.55
CA VAL A 36 -18.19 9.43 7.65
C VAL A 36 -17.33 8.17 7.69
N VAL A 37 -16.87 7.69 6.54
CA VAL A 37 -15.93 6.56 6.45
C VAL A 37 -14.62 7.08 5.87
N ASN A 38 -13.54 6.95 6.65
CA ASN A 38 -12.23 7.56 6.42
C ASN A 38 -12.27 9.09 6.31
N THR A 39 -11.14 9.76 6.51
CA THR A 39 -11.06 11.22 6.66
C THR A 39 -9.98 11.88 5.81
N GLY A 40 -9.29 11.12 4.96
CA GLY A 40 -8.18 11.63 4.15
C GLY A 40 -6.95 11.96 4.98
N MET A 41 -5.97 12.61 4.34
CA MET A 41 -4.86 13.26 5.05
C MET A 41 -5.32 14.53 5.76
N GLY A 42 -4.57 14.97 6.78
CA GLY A 42 -4.87 16.23 7.48
C GLY A 42 -4.94 17.45 6.57
N PHE A 43 -4.12 17.49 5.52
CA PHE A 43 -4.17 18.58 4.54
C PHE A 43 -5.35 18.46 3.55
N GLU A 44 -5.95 17.29 3.38
CA GLU A 44 -7.11 17.04 2.49
C GLU A 44 -8.44 17.29 3.20
N SER A 45 -8.44 17.20 4.52
CA SER A 45 -9.65 17.24 5.36
C SER A 45 -10.56 18.46 5.13
N PRO A 46 -10.08 19.69 4.81
CA PRO A 46 -10.97 20.80 4.51
C PRO A 46 -11.79 20.58 3.24
N VAL A 47 -11.23 19.87 2.25
CA VAL A 47 -11.94 19.52 1.00
C VAL A 47 -13.10 18.59 1.33
N HIS A 48 -12.82 17.49 2.04
CA HIS A 48 -13.83 16.51 2.42
C HIS A 48 -14.94 17.14 3.26
N ARG A 49 -14.58 17.91 4.30
CA ARG A 49 -15.56 18.63 5.13
C ARG A 49 -16.46 19.55 4.28
N ALA A 50 -15.85 20.36 3.42
CA ALA A 50 -16.59 21.34 2.63
C ALA A 50 -17.59 20.69 1.67
N VAL A 51 -17.20 19.61 0.97
CA VAL A 51 -18.12 18.96 0.03
C VAL A 51 -19.21 18.15 0.74
N PHE A 52 -18.91 17.57 1.90
CA PHE A 52 -19.90 16.84 2.69
C PHE A 52 -20.92 17.76 3.37
N ASP A 53 -20.51 18.94 3.84
CA ASP A 53 -21.42 19.94 4.43
C ASP A 53 -22.45 20.48 3.43
N VAL A 54 -22.14 20.45 2.12
CA VAL A 54 -23.09 20.79 1.05
C VAL A 54 -24.15 19.70 0.87
N VAL A 55 -23.76 18.43 1.03
CA VAL A 55 -24.67 17.28 0.89
C VAL A 55 -25.60 17.19 2.10
N ASP A 56 -25.03 17.21 3.30
CA ASP A 56 -25.76 17.09 4.56
C ASP A 56 -24.99 17.81 5.67
N SER A 57 -25.58 18.85 6.24
CA SER A 57 -24.97 19.66 7.31
C SER A 57 -25.35 19.17 8.72
N SER A 58 -26.04 18.04 8.83
CA SER A 58 -26.34 17.42 10.12
C SER A 58 -25.06 17.00 10.86
N PRO A 59 -25.10 16.87 12.20
CA PRO A 59 -23.92 16.48 12.96
C PRO A 59 -23.33 15.14 12.50
N VAL A 60 -22.00 15.05 12.45
CA VAL A 60 -21.30 13.77 12.25
C VAL A 60 -21.45 12.95 13.52
N ARG A 61 -22.20 11.85 13.47
CA ARG A 61 -22.39 10.95 14.62
C ARG A 61 -21.24 9.99 14.79
N TYR A 62 -20.80 9.40 13.68
CA TYR A 62 -19.71 8.43 13.66
C TYR A 62 -18.71 8.74 12.56
N ILE A 63 -17.43 8.55 12.89
CA ILE A 63 -16.36 8.39 11.92
C ILE A 63 -15.90 6.94 12.01
N LEU A 64 -16.02 6.21 10.92
CA LEU A 64 -15.63 4.81 10.81
C LEU A 64 -14.30 4.75 10.05
N ILE A 65 -13.27 4.28 10.74
CA ILE A 65 -11.93 4.15 10.16
C ILE A 65 -11.78 2.71 9.67
N THR A 66 -11.55 2.57 8.36
CA THR A 66 -11.34 1.25 7.74
C THR A 66 -9.94 0.70 7.99
N GLN A 67 -8.96 1.57 8.25
CA GLN A 67 -7.59 1.20 8.57
C GLN A 67 -6.76 2.37 9.11
N GLY A 68 -5.68 2.04 9.79
CA GLY A 68 -4.66 2.90 10.39
C GLY A 68 -4.10 4.00 9.53
N HIS A 69 -3.87 3.72 8.24
CA HIS A 69 -3.00 4.54 7.40
C HIS A 69 -3.31 6.03 7.38
N TYR A 70 -2.26 6.86 7.28
CA TYR A 70 -2.35 8.32 7.43
C TYR A 70 -3.39 8.97 6.52
N ASP A 71 -3.58 8.44 5.32
CA ASP A 71 -4.56 8.91 4.34
C ASP A 71 -6.00 8.46 4.63
N HIS A 72 -6.23 7.74 5.74
CA HIS A 72 -7.56 7.38 6.24
C HIS A 72 -7.93 8.17 7.49
N VAL A 73 -6.93 8.57 8.28
CA VAL A 73 -7.14 9.10 9.66
C VAL A 73 -6.68 10.53 9.83
N GLY A 74 -5.87 11.02 8.90
CA GLY A 74 -5.20 12.29 8.97
C GLY A 74 -6.15 13.46 9.18
N GLY A 75 -7.34 13.41 8.57
CA GLY A 75 -8.35 14.46 8.65
C GLY A 75 -9.31 14.39 9.83
N LEU A 76 -9.13 13.44 10.76
CA LEU A 76 -10.08 13.14 11.83
C LEU A 76 -10.49 14.40 12.61
N ASP A 77 -9.55 15.22 13.06
CA ASP A 77 -9.84 16.41 13.88
C ASP A 77 -10.68 17.47 13.14
N THR A 78 -10.68 17.48 11.81
CA THR A 78 -11.48 18.43 11.01
C THR A 78 -12.90 17.92 10.75
N LEU A 79 -13.06 16.61 10.61
CA LEU A 79 -14.34 15.96 10.31
C LEU A 79 -15.13 15.66 11.59
N ARG A 80 -14.48 15.66 12.75
CA ARG A 80 -15.09 15.40 14.06
C ARG A 80 -15.90 16.60 14.55
N ASP A 81 -17.19 16.38 14.82
CA ASP A 81 -18.05 17.30 15.58
C ASP A 81 -18.04 16.92 17.09
N PRO A 82 -18.54 17.77 18.01
CA PRO A 82 -18.36 17.58 19.45
C PRO A 82 -18.83 16.23 20.03
N GLU A 83 -19.88 15.63 19.47
CA GLU A 83 -20.44 14.35 19.93
C GLU A 83 -20.01 13.15 19.08
N THR A 84 -19.16 13.36 18.08
CA THR A 84 -18.74 12.30 17.16
C THR A 84 -17.98 11.19 17.88
N LYS A 85 -18.36 9.95 17.59
CA LYS A 85 -17.63 8.74 17.99
C LYS A 85 -16.78 8.21 16.83
N VAL A 86 -15.50 8.02 17.10
CA VAL A 86 -14.55 7.39 16.18
C VAL A 86 -14.50 5.90 16.47
N VAL A 87 -14.69 5.09 15.44
CA VAL A 87 -14.64 3.63 15.52
C VAL A 87 -13.51 3.10 14.65
N ALA A 88 -12.67 2.24 15.21
CA ALA A 88 -11.58 1.58 14.50
C ALA A 88 -11.49 0.10 14.91
N GLN A 89 -10.71 -0.69 14.16
CA GLN A 89 -10.43 -2.09 14.50
C GLN A 89 -9.47 -2.17 15.71
N ALA A 90 -9.50 -3.27 16.47
CA ALA A 90 -8.73 -3.41 17.71
C ALA A 90 -7.20 -3.27 17.57
N HIS A 91 -6.60 -3.75 16.48
CA HIS A 91 -5.17 -3.60 16.18
C HIS A 91 -4.77 -2.18 15.78
N TRP A 92 -5.72 -1.23 15.69
CA TRP A 92 -5.45 0.20 15.53
C TRP A 92 -4.37 0.69 16.51
N GLU A 93 -4.44 0.26 17.77
CA GLU A 93 -3.48 0.69 18.80
C GLU A 93 -2.06 0.24 18.48
N GLN A 94 -1.89 -1.00 18.03
CA GLN A 94 -0.60 -1.52 17.60
C GLN A 94 -0.09 -0.76 16.38
N TRP A 95 -0.96 -0.51 15.40
CA TRP A 95 -0.61 0.27 14.22
C TRP A 95 -0.17 1.70 14.61
N ARG A 96 -0.95 2.40 15.45
CA ARG A 96 -0.66 3.75 15.94
C ARG A 96 0.69 3.80 16.64
N ASP A 97 0.89 2.91 17.60
CA ASP A 97 2.10 2.82 18.40
C ASP A 97 3.36 2.62 17.53
N ASP A 98 3.29 1.72 16.54
CA ASP A 98 4.41 1.48 15.62
C ASP A 98 4.69 2.71 14.75
N ASN A 99 3.64 3.42 14.31
CA ASN A 99 3.78 4.64 13.52
C ASN A 99 4.38 5.79 14.32
N GLU A 100 3.95 6.00 15.57
CA GLU A 100 4.51 7.02 16.44
C GLU A 100 6.00 6.75 16.75
N ARG A 101 6.36 5.50 17.05
CA ARG A 101 7.76 5.10 17.32
C ARG A 101 8.67 5.30 16.11
N LEU A 102 8.16 5.10 14.90
CA LEU A 102 8.95 5.04 13.67
C LEU A 102 8.69 6.21 12.71
N LEU A 103 7.99 7.26 13.14
CA LEU A 103 7.55 8.36 12.27
C LEU A 103 8.66 8.93 11.36
N PRO A 104 9.83 9.39 11.88
CA PRO A 104 10.87 9.94 11.02
C PRO A 104 11.47 8.90 10.06
N TYR A 105 11.56 7.64 10.50
CA TYR A 105 12.09 6.54 9.70
C TYR A 105 11.15 6.20 8.53
N ARG A 106 9.85 6.05 8.79
CA ARG A 106 8.83 5.75 7.78
C ARG A 106 8.63 6.92 6.81
N ALA A 107 8.68 8.16 7.28
CA ALA A 107 8.59 9.34 6.43
C ALA A 107 9.73 9.39 5.41
N ASN A 108 10.98 9.20 5.85
CA ASN A 108 12.15 9.17 4.96
C ASN A 108 12.06 8.06 3.91
N ARG A 109 11.56 6.88 4.30
CA ARG A 109 11.42 5.73 3.38
C ARG A 109 10.25 5.83 2.42
N SER A 110 9.28 6.71 2.66
CA SER A 110 8.13 6.90 1.75
C SER A 110 8.29 8.13 0.85
N ALA A 111 9.18 9.06 1.19
CA ALA A 111 9.38 10.33 0.50
C ALA A 111 9.65 10.18 -1.00
N PHE A 112 10.44 9.17 -1.40
CA PHE A 112 10.79 8.95 -2.80
C PHE A 112 9.56 8.72 -3.70
N ALA A 113 8.48 8.14 -3.16
CA ALA A 113 7.29 7.80 -3.93
C ALA A 113 6.23 8.91 -3.95
N PHE A 114 6.19 9.79 -2.95
CA PHE A 114 5.06 10.68 -2.73
C PHE A 114 5.39 12.18 -2.67
N SER A 115 6.62 12.59 -2.36
CA SER A 115 6.93 14.00 -2.02
C SER A 115 6.48 15.01 -3.09
N GLY A 116 6.72 14.74 -4.37
CA GLY A 116 6.30 15.64 -5.46
C GLY A 116 4.78 15.77 -5.58
N LYS A 117 4.07 14.64 -5.60
CA LYS A 117 2.60 14.61 -5.71
C LYS A 117 1.92 15.29 -4.51
N LEU A 118 2.45 15.08 -3.31
CA LEU A 118 1.94 15.72 -2.10
C LEU A 118 2.14 17.25 -2.14
N ALA A 119 3.31 17.72 -2.58
CA ALA A 119 3.59 19.15 -2.67
C ALA A 119 2.60 19.87 -3.62
N ASP A 120 2.36 19.29 -4.79
CA ASP A 120 1.41 19.85 -5.77
C ASP A 120 -0.03 19.87 -5.24
N GLY A 121 -0.47 18.80 -4.58
CA GLY A 121 -1.79 18.72 -3.96
C GLY A 121 -1.98 19.73 -2.84
N ILE A 122 -1.00 19.82 -1.93
CA ILE A 122 -0.99 20.80 -0.85
C ILE A 122 -1.11 22.22 -1.41
N ALA A 123 -0.34 22.56 -2.45
CA ALA A 123 -0.37 23.88 -3.07
C ALA A 123 -1.76 24.22 -3.65
N LYS A 124 -2.41 23.27 -4.32
CA LYS A 124 -3.78 23.44 -4.85
C LYS A 124 -4.80 23.64 -3.73
N ILE A 125 -4.73 22.84 -2.66
CA ILE A 125 -5.64 22.97 -1.52
C ILE A 125 -5.41 24.30 -0.79
N GLN A 126 -4.16 24.75 -0.66
CA GLN A 126 -3.83 26.06 -0.08
C GLN A 126 -4.42 27.24 -0.86
N GLN A 127 -4.55 27.12 -2.18
CA GLN A 127 -5.20 28.15 -2.99
C GLN A 127 -6.69 28.28 -2.69
N ARG A 128 -7.37 27.16 -2.36
CA ARG A 128 -8.81 27.14 -2.07
C ARG A 128 -9.15 27.40 -0.60
N PHE A 129 -8.36 26.88 0.33
CA PHE A 129 -8.66 26.88 1.77
C PHE A 129 -7.68 27.72 2.60
N GLY A 130 -6.69 28.36 1.97
CA GLY A 130 -5.70 29.21 2.62
C GLY A 130 -4.41 28.48 2.98
N LYS A 131 -3.36 29.26 3.30
CA LYS A 131 -1.99 28.74 3.46
C LYS A 131 -1.80 27.78 4.63
N LYS A 132 -2.55 27.95 5.72
CA LYS A 132 -2.45 27.12 6.92
C LYS A 132 -3.47 25.99 6.82
N LEU A 133 -3.00 24.81 6.44
CA LEU A 133 -3.83 23.60 6.40
C LEU A 133 -3.76 22.85 7.74
N PRO A 134 -4.77 22.02 8.08
CA PRO A 134 -4.74 21.20 9.28
C PRO A 134 -3.56 20.21 9.26
N PRO A 135 -2.95 19.93 10.42
CA PRO A 135 -1.91 18.92 10.54
C PRO A 135 -2.51 17.51 10.42
N GLN A 136 -1.65 16.50 10.30
CA GLN A 136 -2.07 15.11 10.47
C GLN A 136 -2.61 14.89 11.88
N SER A 137 -3.80 14.33 11.99
CA SER A 137 -4.36 13.92 13.27
C SER A 137 -3.56 12.77 13.87
N ILE A 138 -3.41 12.82 15.20
CA ILE A 138 -2.90 11.71 16.02
C ILE A 138 -4.04 10.86 16.59
N GLY A 139 -5.27 11.06 16.07
CA GLY A 139 -6.55 10.73 16.70
C GLY A 139 -6.64 9.37 17.39
N CYS A 140 -7.49 9.30 18.40
CA CYS A 140 -7.79 8.07 19.13
C CYS A 140 -9.17 7.55 18.72
N ALA A 141 -9.30 6.23 18.61
CA ALA A 141 -10.60 5.60 18.49
C ALA A 141 -11.34 5.68 19.85
N ASP A 142 -12.62 6.04 19.83
CA ASP A 142 -13.47 5.99 21.03
C ASP A 142 -14.04 4.58 21.23
N ILE A 143 -14.17 3.82 20.15
CA ILE A 143 -14.68 2.44 20.13
C ILE A 143 -13.73 1.59 19.29
N VAL A 144 -13.33 0.45 19.84
CA VAL A 144 -12.53 -0.56 19.15
C VAL A 144 -13.38 -1.78 18.80
N VAL A 145 -13.18 -2.32 17.59
CA VAL A 145 -13.87 -3.50 17.08
C VAL A 145 -12.89 -4.65 16.99
N ASP A 146 -13.08 -5.68 17.81
CA ASP A 146 -12.22 -6.87 17.79
C ASP A 146 -12.54 -7.75 16.57
N ASP A 147 -13.78 -8.25 16.49
CA ASP A 147 -14.26 -9.06 15.36
C ASP A 147 -15.40 -8.38 14.58
N ARG A 148 -16.48 -8.01 15.27
CA ARG A 148 -17.66 -7.44 14.64
C ARG A 148 -18.41 -6.49 15.58
N LEU A 149 -18.93 -5.40 15.03
CA LEU A 149 -19.81 -4.46 15.72
C LEU A 149 -20.97 -4.04 14.82
N SER A 150 -22.21 -4.20 15.30
CA SER A 150 -23.40 -3.69 14.63
C SER A 150 -23.80 -2.35 15.21
N LEU A 151 -24.08 -1.38 14.33
CA LEU A 151 -24.52 -0.03 14.68
C LEU A 151 -25.76 0.31 13.85
N THR A 152 -26.65 1.12 14.43
CA THR A 152 -27.76 1.74 13.70
C THR A 152 -27.70 3.23 13.91
N VAL A 153 -27.77 4.00 12.83
CA VAL A 153 -27.82 5.47 12.86
C VAL A 153 -28.99 5.89 11.98
N GLY A 154 -29.99 6.52 12.58
CA GLY A 154 -31.28 6.74 11.93
C GLY A 154 -31.90 5.41 11.49
N GLU A 155 -32.13 5.29 10.19
CA GLU A 155 -32.71 4.13 9.51
C GLU A 155 -31.68 3.12 9.00
N ARG A 156 -30.39 3.50 8.93
CA ARG A 156 -29.36 2.68 8.28
C ARG A 156 -28.65 1.78 9.28
N ARG A 157 -28.52 0.50 8.94
CA ARG A 157 -27.77 -0.51 9.69
C ARG A 157 -26.36 -0.64 9.11
N PHE A 158 -25.38 -0.66 10.01
CA PHE A 158 -23.97 -0.81 9.71
C PHE A 158 -23.43 -2.04 10.44
N GLU A 159 -22.62 -2.83 9.76
CA GLU A 159 -21.86 -3.91 10.34
C GLU A 159 -20.38 -3.67 10.08
N LEU A 160 -19.64 -3.37 11.13
CA LEU A 160 -18.20 -3.19 11.12
C LEU A 160 -17.56 -4.55 11.35
N ILE A 161 -16.76 -5.03 10.40
CA ILE A 161 -16.24 -6.39 10.41
C ILE A 161 -14.72 -6.35 10.26
N ALA A 162 -14.02 -6.82 11.28
CA ALA A 162 -12.58 -6.92 11.24
C ALA A 162 -12.15 -7.84 10.09
N THR A 163 -11.22 -7.33 9.29
CA THR A 163 -10.63 -8.01 8.14
C THR A 163 -9.13 -7.76 8.18
N PRO A 164 -8.44 -8.23 9.25
CA PRO A 164 -7.00 -8.06 9.36
C PRO A 164 -6.31 -8.78 8.20
N GLY A 165 -5.25 -8.20 7.67
CA GLY A 165 -4.56 -8.72 6.49
C GLY A 165 -4.91 -7.96 5.22
N GLY A 166 -4.33 -8.41 4.10
CA GLY A 166 -4.35 -7.67 2.84
C GLY A 166 -3.46 -6.44 2.90
N GLU A 167 -4.03 -5.29 3.25
CA GLU A 167 -3.31 -4.02 3.28
C GLU A 167 -2.87 -3.56 4.67
N THR A 168 -3.47 -3.97 5.77
CA THR A 168 -2.84 -3.76 7.08
C THR A 168 -3.39 -4.75 8.11
N THR A 169 -2.73 -4.86 9.25
CA THR A 169 -3.16 -5.75 10.34
C THR A 169 -4.40 -5.23 11.06
N ASP A 170 -4.73 -3.95 10.91
CA ASP A 170 -5.87 -3.27 11.54
C ASP A 170 -7.00 -2.89 10.55
N SER A 171 -7.06 -3.59 9.42
CA SER A 171 -8.12 -3.39 8.41
C SER A 171 -9.49 -3.88 8.91
N MET A 172 -10.53 -3.15 8.52
CA MET A 172 -11.94 -3.44 8.80
C MET A 172 -12.82 -2.90 7.67
N VAL A 173 -13.84 -3.67 7.29
CA VAL A 173 -14.84 -3.24 6.30
C VAL A 173 -16.10 -2.72 6.98
N VAL A 174 -16.80 -1.81 6.30
CA VAL A 174 -18.14 -1.35 6.68
C VAL A 174 -19.15 -2.00 5.74
N TRP A 175 -20.01 -2.87 6.28
CA TRP A 175 -21.05 -3.55 5.54
C TRP A 175 -22.42 -2.94 5.81
N LEU A 176 -23.16 -2.68 4.74
CA LEU A 176 -24.53 -2.20 4.74
C LEU A 176 -25.44 -3.34 4.25
N PRO A 177 -25.99 -4.17 5.15
CA PRO A 177 -26.69 -5.39 4.78
C PRO A 177 -27.97 -5.16 3.98
N ASP A 178 -28.67 -4.05 4.23
CA ASP A 178 -29.95 -3.77 3.60
C ASP A 178 -29.78 -3.26 2.16
N GLU A 179 -28.69 -2.54 1.88
CA GLU A 179 -28.29 -2.06 0.55
C GLU A 179 -27.35 -3.03 -0.20
N ARG A 180 -26.83 -4.04 0.50
CA ARG A 180 -25.80 -4.97 0.00
C ARG A 180 -24.54 -4.26 -0.51
N VAL A 181 -24.13 -3.19 0.19
CA VAL A 181 -22.95 -2.37 -0.15
C VAL A 181 -21.85 -2.62 0.89
N CYS A 182 -20.65 -2.96 0.42
CA CYS A 182 -19.46 -3.13 1.26
C CYS A 182 -18.43 -2.02 0.98
N LEU A 183 -18.19 -1.16 1.97
CA LEU A 183 -17.08 -0.20 1.94
C LEU A 183 -15.83 -0.91 2.47
N CYS A 184 -15.02 -1.42 1.55
CA CYS A 184 -13.81 -2.18 1.85
C CYS A 184 -12.53 -1.33 1.80
N SER A 185 -12.61 -0.10 1.30
CA SER A 185 -11.48 0.81 1.18
C SER A 185 -10.26 0.10 0.55
N ASN A 186 -9.12 0.07 1.25
CA ASN A 186 -7.89 -0.55 0.77
C ASN A 186 -7.68 -1.98 1.30
N THR A 187 -8.69 -2.64 1.88
CA THR A 187 -8.57 -4.01 2.44
C THR A 187 -7.87 -4.98 1.48
N PHE A 188 -8.15 -4.89 0.17
CA PHE A 188 -7.55 -5.74 -0.87
C PHE A 188 -6.35 -5.09 -1.60
N GLY A 189 -5.81 -4.01 -1.06
CA GLY A 189 -4.80 -3.17 -1.66
C GLY A 189 -5.37 -1.90 -2.32
N PRO A 190 -4.51 -0.90 -2.61
CA PRO A 190 -4.92 0.36 -3.26
C PRO A 190 -5.39 0.23 -4.72
N ILE A 191 -5.10 -0.88 -5.37
CA ILE A 191 -5.60 -1.19 -6.70
C ILE A 191 -6.36 -2.51 -6.55
N PHE A 192 -7.69 -2.44 -6.62
CA PHE A 192 -8.50 -3.65 -6.52
C PHE A 192 -8.23 -4.58 -7.71
N GLY A 193 -8.30 -5.88 -7.44
CA GLY A 193 -8.04 -6.90 -8.45
C GLY A 193 -6.58 -6.97 -8.84
N HIS A 194 -5.65 -6.54 -7.97
CA HIS A 194 -4.20 -6.71 -8.07
C HIS A 194 -3.64 -7.49 -6.89
N ILE A 195 -2.47 -8.12 -7.07
CA ILE A 195 -1.82 -8.81 -5.97
C ILE A 195 -1.49 -7.78 -4.86
N PRO A 196 -1.88 -8.02 -3.59
CA PRO A 196 -1.62 -7.08 -2.51
C PRO A 196 -0.14 -7.03 -2.18
N ASN A 197 0.30 -6.02 -1.44
CA ASN A 197 1.62 -6.04 -0.82
C ASN A 197 1.54 -6.82 0.50
N LEU A 198 2.16 -8.00 0.57
CA LEU A 198 2.37 -8.68 1.86
C LEU A 198 3.46 -7.99 2.71
N VAL A 199 4.32 -7.21 2.06
CA VAL A 199 5.14 -6.17 2.66
C VAL A 199 5.31 -5.05 1.65
N THR A 200 5.30 -3.79 2.09
CA THR A 200 5.50 -2.66 1.19
C THR A 200 6.98 -2.30 1.09
N MET A 201 7.43 -1.81 -0.08
CA MET A 201 8.83 -1.38 -0.28
C MET A 201 9.28 -0.28 0.70
N ARG A 202 8.35 0.59 1.14
CA ARG A 202 8.63 1.59 2.19
C ARG A 202 9.02 0.97 3.53
N GLY A 203 8.75 -0.32 3.73
CA GLY A 203 8.95 -1.04 4.98
C GLY A 203 7.68 -1.03 5.82
N ASP A 204 7.23 -2.22 6.19
CA ASP A 204 6.16 -2.45 7.14
C ASP A 204 6.33 -3.82 7.80
N ARG A 205 5.45 -4.16 8.75
CA ARG A 205 5.33 -5.56 9.18
C ARG A 205 4.93 -6.44 8.00
N TYR A 206 5.43 -7.67 8.01
CA TYR A 206 4.92 -8.73 7.15
C TYR A 206 3.44 -8.99 7.45
N ARG A 207 2.67 -9.14 6.39
CA ARG A 207 1.27 -9.51 6.42
C ARG A 207 1.18 -10.96 5.97
N ASP A 208 0.52 -11.76 6.80
CA ASP A 208 0.40 -13.19 6.56
C ASP A 208 -0.56 -13.49 5.41
N ALA A 209 -0.16 -14.36 4.49
CA ALA A 209 -0.93 -14.70 3.29
C ALA A 209 -2.24 -15.43 3.62
N LEU A 210 -2.22 -16.34 4.61
CA LEU A 210 -3.43 -17.07 5.02
C LEU A 210 -4.45 -16.14 5.67
N THR A 211 -3.98 -15.18 6.46
CA THR A 211 -4.80 -14.11 7.03
C THR A 211 -5.45 -13.23 5.94
N VAL A 212 -4.73 -12.96 4.83
CA VAL A 212 -5.29 -12.27 3.66
C VAL A 212 -6.42 -13.10 3.01
N ILE A 213 -6.21 -14.40 2.86
CA ILE A 213 -7.22 -15.33 2.31
C ILE A 213 -8.49 -15.32 3.18
N ASP A 214 -8.35 -15.44 4.50
CA ASP A 214 -9.47 -15.38 5.43
C ASP A 214 -10.25 -14.07 5.30
N THR A 215 -9.54 -12.94 5.17
CA THR A 215 -10.15 -11.62 4.94
C THR A 215 -10.95 -11.57 3.64
N ILE A 216 -10.42 -12.13 2.54
CA ILE A 216 -11.15 -12.18 1.27
C ILE A 216 -12.42 -13.02 1.41
N GLU A 217 -12.33 -14.19 2.03
CA GLU A 217 -13.49 -15.08 2.24
C GLU A 217 -14.57 -14.42 3.12
N ARG A 218 -14.17 -13.68 4.17
CA ARG A 218 -15.12 -12.95 5.02
C ARG A 218 -15.95 -11.94 4.23
N VAL A 219 -15.35 -11.20 3.31
CA VAL A 219 -16.08 -10.22 2.47
C VAL A 219 -16.90 -10.92 1.39
N ARG A 220 -16.38 -11.99 0.77
CA ARG A 220 -17.13 -12.81 -0.19
C ARG A 220 -18.41 -13.37 0.41
N ALA A 221 -18.36 -13.85 1.66
CA ALA A 221 -19.51 -14.39 2.37
C ALA A 221 -20.65 -13.37 2.58
N LEU A 222 -20.38 -12.06 2.49
CA LEU A 222 -21.40 -11.01 2.54
C LEU A 222 -22.22 -10.92 1.24
N GLN A 223 -21.66 -11.44 0.13
CA GLN A 223 -22.22 -11.36 -1.22
C GLN A 223 -22.58 -9.92 -1.61
N PRO A 224 -21.65 -8.95 -1.56
CA PRO A 224 -21.94 -7.56 -1.89
C PRO A 224 -22.40 -7.39 -3.35
N GLU A 225 -23.33 -6.47 -3.58
CA GLU A 225 -23.72 -6.02 -4.93
C GLU A 225 -22.91 -4.80 -5.38
N VAL A 226 -22.38 -4.04 -4.42
CA VAL A 226 -21.48 -2.91 -4.66
C VAL A 226 -20.30 -2.98 -3.70
N LEU A 227 -19.09 -2.89 -4.25
CA LEU A 227 -17.87 -2.66 -3.48
C LEU A 227 -17.41 -1.22 -3.66
N LEU A 228 -17.21 -0.53 -2.54
CA LEU A 228 -16.61 0.80 -2.48
C LEU A 228 -15.18 0.68 -1.94
N THR A 229 -14.20 0.98 -2.80
CA THR A 229 -12.76 0.83 -2.58
C THR A 229 -12.12 2.17 -2.17
N GLY A 230 -10.87 2.15 -1.71
CA GLY A 230 -10.18 3.37 -1.30
C GLY A 230 -9.80 4.27 -2.47
N HIS A 231 -9.90 3.76 -3.70
CA HIS A 231 -9.59 4.50 -4.92
C HIS A 231 -10.49 4.04 -6.06
N PHE A 232 -10.60 4.87 -7.10
CA PHE A 232 -11.35 4.61 -8.34
C PHE A 232 -12.87 4.47 -8.14
N GLU A 233 -13.56 4.09 -9.21
CA GLU A 233 -15.01 3.94 -9.28
C GLU A 233 -15.53 2.72 -8.50
N PRO A 234 -16.79 2.74 -8.03
CA PRO A 234 -17.46 1.58 -7.46
C PRO A 234 -17.46 0.37 -8.38
N ILE A 235 -17.26 -0.81 -7.80
CA ILE A 235 -17.41 -2.10 -8.51
C ILE A 235 -18.82 -2.61 -8.26
N ARG A 236 -19.52 -3.01 -9.33
CA ARG A 236 -20.94 -3.37 -9.27
C ARG A 236 -21.22 -4.74 -9.86
N GLY A 237 -22.14 -5.46 -9.23
CA GLY A 237 -22.61 -6.78 -9.64
C GLY A 237 -22.00 -7.87 -8.77
N ALA A 238 -22.87 -8.60 -8.05
CA ALA A 238 -22.44 -9.63 -7.11
C ALA A 238 -21.62 -10.75 -7.77
N GLU A 239 -21.96 -11.14 -9.00
CA GLU A 239 -21.21 -12.16 -9.75
C GLU A 239 -19.81 -11.68 -10.13
N LEU A 240 -19.66 -10.43 -10.59
CA LEU A 240 -18.35 -9.85 -10.91
C LEU A 240 -17.50 -9.75 -9.63
N ILE A 241 -18.09 -9.26 -8.55
CA ILE A 241 -17.39 -9.10 -7.28
C ILE A 241 -16.92 -10.46 -6.74
N ASP A 242 -17.78 -11.47 -6.72
CA ASP A 242 -17.38 -12.81 -6.27
C ASP A 242 -16.30 -13.42 -7.18
N ALA A 243 -16.39 -13.24 -8.50
CA ALA A 243 -15.38 -13.73 -9.43
C ALA A 243 -14.00 -13.09 -9.21
N GLU A 244 -13.94 -11.77 -9.03
CA GLU A 244 -12.69 -11.04 -8.79
C GLU A 244 -12.09 -11.37 -7.41
N LEU A 245 -12.91 -11.43 -6.37
CA LEU A 245 -12.46 -11.85 -5.04
C LEU A 245 -12.00 -13.32 -5.02
N SER A 246 -12.70 -14.21 -5.74
CA SER A 246 -12.29 -15.61 -5.89
C SER A 246 -10.92 -15.72 -6.55
N ARG A 247 -10.72 -15.01 -7.66
CA ARG A 247 -9.44 -15.00 -8.38
C ARG A 247 -8.31 -14.46 -7.50
N LEU A 248 -8.57 -13.37 -6.78
CA LEU A 248 -7.58 -12.80 -5.85
C LEU A 248 -7.23 -13.77 -4.71
N ARG A 249 -8.23 -14.43 -4.12
CA ARG A 249 -8.05 -15.45 -3.08
C ARG A 249 -7.21 -16.61 -3.60
N ASP A 250 -7.55 -17.15 -4.77
CA ASP A 250 -6.85 -18.26 -5.40
C ASP A 250 -5.41 -17.88 -5.78
N ALA A 251 -5.18 -16.65 -6.26
CA ALA A 251 -3.85 -16.13 -6.55
C ALA A 251 -2.97 -16.07 -5.29
N VAL A 252 -3.48 -15.52 -4.19
CA VAL A 252 -2.74 -15.47 -2.90
C VAL A 252 -2.46 -16.87 -2.37
N GLN A 253 -3.44 -17.78 -2.44
CA GLN A 253 -3.28 -19.18 -2.04
C GLN A 253 -2.21 -19.89 -2.87
N TYR A 254 -2.23 -19.71 -4.19
CA TYR A 254 -1.22 -20.28 -5.08
C TYR A 254 0.19 -19.78 -4.73
N LEU A 255 0.37 -18.47 -4.53
CA LEU A 255 1.68 -17.92 -4.14
C LEU A 255 2.17 -18.49 -2.81
N HIS A 256 1.27 -18.63 -1.83
CA HIS A 256 1.57 -19.26 -0.55
C HIS A 256 2.02 -20.71 -0.74
N ASP A 257 1.20 -21.52 -1.39
CA ASP A 257 1.43 -22.97 -1.49
C ASP A 257 2.68 -23.29 -2.32
N GLU A 258 2.90 -22.60 -3.44
CA GLU A 258 4.11 -22.78 -4.25
C GLU A 258 5.38 -22.32 -3.51
N THR A 259 5.30 -21.25 -2.73
CA THR A 259 6.43 -20.79 -1.91
C THR A 259 6.76 -21.84 -0.84
N VAL A 260 5.75 -22.33 -0.12
CA VAL A 260 5.92 -23.36 0.93
C VAL A 260 6.40 -24.69 0.35
N ALA A 261 5.86 -25.11 -0.80
CA ALA A 261 6.33 -26.30 -1.51
C ALA A 261 7.80 -26.17 -1.92
N GLY A 262 8.18 -25.00 -2.44
CA GLY A 262 9.55 -24.66 -2.76
C GLY A 262 10.51 -24.68 -1.57
N MET A 263 10.09 -24.12 -0.43
CA MET A 263 10.83 -24.17 0.83
C MET A 263 11.05 -25.60 1.31
N ASN A 264 10.00 -26.42 1.35
CA ASN A 264 10.10 -27.83 1.72
C ASN A 264 10.96 -28.64 0.73
N GLY A 265 11.02 -28.20 -0.53
CA GLY A 265 11.91 -28.72 -1.56
C GLY A 265 13.38 -28.24 -1.45
N GLY A 266 13.71 -27.40 -0.48
CA GLY A 266 15.06 -26.89 -0.25
C GLY A 266 15.50 -25.78 -1.21
N LYS A 267 14.57 -25.13 -1.92
CA LYS A 267 14.89 -24.01 -2.81
C LYS A 267 15.10 -22.72 -2.00
N ASP A 268 16.10 -21.93 -2.39
CA ASP A 268 16.34 -20.63 -1.79
C ASP A 268 15.33 -19.57 -2.27
N VAL A 269 15.16 -18.51 -1.49
CA VAL A 269 14.19 -17.44 -1.77
C VAL A 269 14.39 -16.79 -3.14
N ARG A 270 15.63 -16.58 -3.61
CA ARG A 270 15.86 -15.93 -4.92
C ARG A 270 15.50 -16.87 -6.06
N THR A 271 15.69 -18.17 -5.91
CA THR A 271 15.21 -19.16 -6.87
C THR A 271 13.69 -19.16 -6.94
N LEU A 272 12.99 -19.16 -5.81
CA LEU A 272 11.53 -19.09 -5.78
C LEU A 272 10.99 -17.80 -6.39
N MET A 273 11.61 -16.65 -6.09
CA MET A 273 11.25 -15.36 -6.70
C MET A 273 11.37 -15.35 -8.23
N ARG A 274 12.27 -16.17 -8.81
CA ARG A 274 12.46 -16.27 -10.27
C ARG A 274 11.50 -17.27 -10.93
N GLU A 275 11.17 -18.35 -10.24
CA GLU A 275 10.43 -19.48 -10.81
C GLU A 275 8.92 -19.38 -10.62
N ILE A 276 8.46 -18.82 -9.50
CA ILE A 276 7.04 -18.73 -9.20
C ILE A 276 6.43 -17.55 -9.97
N ALA A 277 5.45 -17.86 -10.81
CA ALA A 277 4.59 -16.92 -11.51
C ALA A 277 3.13 -17.38 -11.40
N LEU A 278 2.20 -16.42 -11.40
CA LEU A 278 0.77 -16.74 -11.43
C LEU A 278 0.41 -17.37 -12.78
N PRO A 279 -0.35 -18.48 -12.80
CA PRO A 279 -0.90 -19.00 -14.04
C PRO A 279 -1.96 -18.03 -14.60
N GLU A 280 -2.17 -18.03 -15.92
CA GLU A 280 -3.03 -17.06 -16.63
C GLU A 280 -4.43 -16.90 -16.01
N HIS A 281 -5.06 -17.99 -15.57
CA HIS A 281 -6.40 -17.95 -14.97
C HIS A 281 -6.44 -17.32 -13.56
N LEU A 282 -5.29 -17.13 -12.92
CA LEU A 282 -5.11 -16.45 -11.63
C LEU A 282 -4.45 -15.08 -11.77
N ASP A 283 -4.26 -14.58 -13.00
CA ASP A 283 -3.65 -13.27 -13.19
C ASP A 283 -4.56 -12.16 -12.65
N VAL A 284 -4.04 -11.43 -11.69
CA VAL A 284 -4.62 -10.23 -11.09
C VAL A 284 -3.70 -9.01 -11.35
N GLY A 285 -2.54 -9.19 -11.95
CA GLY A 285 -1.62 -8.08 -12.22
C GLY A 285 -0.84 -7.58 -10.99
N GLU A 286 0.21 -6.82 -11.31
CA GLU A 286 1.32 -6.48 -10.38
C GLU A 286 1.62 -4.96 -10.35
N GLY A 287 0.60 -4.15 -10.61
CA GLY A 287 0.70 -2.68 -10.61
C GLY A 287 0.99 -2.03 -9.25
N TYR A 288 0.82 -2.75 -8.13
CA TYR A 288 1.07 -2.22 -6.78
C TYR A 288 1.89 -3.20 -5.92
N GLY A 289 1.38 -4.41 -5.66
CA GLY A 289 2.21 -5.54 -5.22
C GLY A 289 2.91 -6.20 -6.39
N LYS A 290 3.82 -7.14 -6.10
CA LYS A 290 4.56 -7.93 -7.10
C LYS A 290 4.65 -9.37 -6.63
N VAL A 291 4.49 -10.33 -7.54
CA VAL A 291 4.53 -11.76 -7.24
C VAL A 291 5.84 -12.14 -6.57
N ALA A 292 6.96 -11.74 -7.18
CA ALA A 292 8.29 -12.01 -6.63
C ALA A 292 8.48 -11.38 -5.23
N TRP A 293 7.89 -10.22 -4.95
CA TRP A 293 7.99 -9.59 -3.63
C TRP A 293 7.16 -10.34 -2.59
N ASN A 294 5.98 -10.83 -2.97
CA ASN A 294 5.14 -11.62 -2.09
C ASN A 294 5.72 -13.01 -1.81
N VAL A 295 6.35 -13.66 -2.80
CA VAL A 295 7.10 -14.91 -2.58
C VAL A 295 8.18 -14.70 -1.51
N ARG A 296 8.95 -13.61 -1.63
CA ARG A 296 9.93 -13.24 -0.60
C ARG A 296 9.29 -12.97 0.75
N ALA A 297 8.16 -12.26 0.76
CA ALA A 297 7.45 -11.92 1.98
C ALA A 297 6.95 -13.16 2.72
N ILE A 298 6.36 -14.12 2.00
CA ILE A 298 5.90 -15.40 2.55
C ILE A 298 7.09 -16.20 3.10
N TRP A 299 8.17 -16.29 2.31
CA TRP A 299 9.39 -17.00 2.72
C TRP A 299 9.98 -16.42 4.01
N GLU A 300 10.15 -15.10 4.09
CA GLU A 300 10.71 -14.42 5.27
C GLU A 300 9.73 -14.40 6.45
N ASN A 301 8.42 -14.44 6.22
CA ASN A 301 7.42 -14.55 7.28
C ASN A 301 7.54 -15.89 8.03
N TYR A 302 7.92 -16.97 7.33
CA TYR A 302 8.18 -18.28 7.94
C TYR A 302 9.62 -18.47 8.45
N SER A 303 10.62 -17.91 7.76
CA SER A 303 12.04 -18.24 8.00
C SER A 303 12.82 -17.13 8.70
N GLY A 304 12.33 -15.90 8.66
CA GLY A 304 13.05 -14.72 9.14
C GLY A 304 14.24 -14.33 8.25
N TRP A 305 15.20 -13.61 8.83
CA TRP A 305 16.30 -12.94 8.13
C TRP A 305 17.49 -13.84 7.77
N PHE A 306 17.62 -15.02 8.39
CA PHE A 306 18.78 -15.90 8.19
C PHE A 306 18.49 -16.93 7.09
N HIS A 307 19.14 -16.77 5.94
CA HIS A 307 18.78 -17.51 4.73
C HIS A 307 19.60 -18.81 4.52
N HIS A 308 20.47 -19.16 5.47
CA HIS A 308 21.34 -20.35 5.39
C HIS A 308 22.24 -20.40 4.15
N ASN A 309 22.57 -19.25 3.55
CA ASN A 309 23.41 -19.16 2.36
C ASN A 309 24.89 -18.93 2.70
N SER A 310 25.17 -18.19 3.77
CA SER A 310 26.54 -17.84 4.16
C SER A 310 26.67 -17.65 5.67
N THR A 311 27.83 -18.05 6.22
CA THR A 311 28.21 -17.72 7.59
C THR A 311 28.25 -16.21 7.85
N THR A 312 28.53 -15.40 6.82
CA THR A 312 28.61 -13.93 6.95
C THR A 312 27.26 -13.29 7.29
N GLU A 313 26.14 -13.98 7.06
CA GLU A 313 24.81 -13.49 7.48
C GLU A 313 24.71 -13.30 9.00
N LEU A 314 25.52 -14.02 9.79
CA LEU A 314 25.58 -13.89 11.25
C LEU A 314 26.31 -12.63 11.73
N TYR A 315 26.97 -11.90 10.82
CA TYR A 315 27.90 -10.82 11.16
C TYR A 315 27.53 -9.53 10.43
N PRO A 316 27.92 -8.35 10.96
CA PRO A 316 27.58 -7.07 10.34
C PRO A 316 28.42 -6.74 9.08
N VAL A 317 29.26 -7.67 8.60
CA VAL A 317 30.14 -7.46 7.45
C VAL A 317 29.44 -7.96 6.19
N GLY A 318 28.98 -7.01 5.37
CA GLY A 318 28.30 -7.29 4.11
C GLY A 318 29.27 -7.58 2.95
N PRO A 319 28.75 -8.05 1.79
CA PRO A 319 29.54 -8.28 0.58
C PRO A 319 30.23 -7.00 0.06
N ASP A 320 29.69 -5.83 0.38
CA ASP A 320 30.25 -4.54 0.02
C ASP A 320 31.64 -4.30 0.64
N ALA A 321 31.95 -4.95 1.78
CA ALA A 321 33.24 -4.81 2.48
C ALA A 321 34.45 -5.25 1.64
N VAL A 322 34.27 -6.09 0.62
CA VAL A 322 35.33 -6.57 -0.28
C VAL A 322 35.28 -5.90 -1.66
N SER A 323 34.44 -4.86 -1.86
CA SER A 323 34.32 -4.19 -3.16
C SER A 323 35.66 -3.64 -3.65
N ALA A 324 36.43 -3.04 -2.75
CA ALA A 324 37.74 -2.46 -3.07
C ALA A 324 38.73 -3.54 -3.52
N ASP A 325 38.76 -4.71 -2.84
CA ASP A 325 39.62 -5.83 -3.21
C ASP A 325 39.28 -6.36 -4.62
N VAL A 326 37.99 -6.48 -4.93
CA VAL A 326 37.53 -6.92 -6.26
C VAL A 326 37.92 -5.91 -7.34
N VAL A 327 37.78 -4.61 -7.07
CA VAL A 327 38.16 -3.54 -8.01
C VAL A 327 39.69 -3.48 -8.20
N GLU A 328 40.48 -3.67 -7.14
CA GLU A 328 41.94 -3.74 -7.23
C GLU A 328 42.39 -4.90 -8.12
N LEU A 329 41.78 -6.08 -7.95
CA LEU A 329 42.15 -7.29 -8.68
C LEU A 329 41.69 -7.29 -10.14
N ALA A 330 40.46 -6.82 -10.41
CA ALA A 330 39.84 -6.89 -11.73
C ALA A 330 40.08 -5.62 -12.58
N GLY A 331 40.26 -4.47 -11.93
CA GLY A 331 40.29 -3.15 -12.55
C GLY A 331 38.89 -2.58 -12.82
N ALA A 332 38.69 -1.31 -12.47
CA ALA A 332 37.41 -0.60 -12.63
C ALA A 332 36.91 -0.55 -14.09
N GLU A 333 37.82 -0.38 -15.05
CA GLU A 333 37.49 -0.34 -16.48
C GLU A 333 36.90 -1.67 -16.96
N ALA A 334 37.54 -2.79 -16.60
CA ALA A 334 37.08 -4.12 -17.01
C ALA A 334 35.71 -4.48 -16.40
N LEU A 335 35.49 -4.12 -15.12
CA LEU A 335 34.20 -4.31 -14.45
C LEU A 335 33.10 -3.49 -15.13
N THR A 336 33.38 -2.23 -15.43
CA THR A 336 32.41 -1.35 -16.09
C THR A 336 32.11 -1.79 -17.51
N GLU A 337 33.12 -2.25 -18.27
CA GLU A 337 32.90 -2.78 -19.61
C GLU A 337 32.07 -4.07 -19.60
N ARG A 338 32.31 -4.95 -18.62
CA ARG A 338 31.45 -6.11 -18.41
C ARG A 338 30.02 -5.69 -18.04
N ALA A 339 29.86 -4.67 -17.21
CA ALA A 339 28.56 -4.15 -16.83
C ALA A 339 27.79 -3.60 -18.05
N ARG A 340 28.46 -2.89 -18.97
CA ARG A 340 27.87 -2.46 -20.25
C ARG A 340 27.44 -3.64 -21.11
N ALA A 341 28.24 -4.70 -21.17
CA ALA A 341 27.88 -5.91 -21.91
C ALA A 341 26.62 -6.57 -21.34
N HIS A 342 26.52 -6.69 -20.00
CA HIS A 342 25.29 -7.17 -19.35
C HIS A 342 24.08 -6.30 -19.71
N LEU A 343 24.24 -4.98 -19.69
CA LEU A 343 23.18 -4.05 -20.06
C LEU A 343 22.73 -4.24 -21.52
N ALA A 344 23.68 -4.36 -22.46
CA ALA A 344 23.39 -4.62 -23.87
C ALA A 344 22.67 -5.95 -24.10
N ASP A 345 22.94 -6.95 -23.25
CA ASP A 345 22.28 -8.26 -23.27
C ASP A 345 20.91 -8.27 -22.56
N GLY A 346 20.40 -7.12 -22.10
CA GLY A 346 19.12 -7.06 -21.39
C GLY A 346 19.17 -7.54 -19.94
N ARG A 347 20.35 -7.49 -19.31
CA ARG A 347 20.60 -7.93 -17.92
C ARG A 347 20.99 -6.75 -17.01
N PRO A 348 20.06 -5.81 -16.76
CA PRO A 348 20.37 -4.58 -16.04
C PRO A 348 20.72 -4.78 -14.57
N LEU A 349 20.19 -5.83 -13.90
CA LEU A 349 20.48 -6.09 -12.49
C LEU A 349 21.93 -6.54 -12.27
N GLU A 350 22.44 -7.40 -13.15
CA GLU A 350 23.84 -7.80 -13.17
C GLU A 350 24.76 -6.63 -13.51
N ALA A 351 24.33 -5.75 -14.43
CA ALA A 351 25.05 -4.51 -14.73
C ALA A 351 25.14 -3.60 -13.49
N ILE A 352 24.05 -3.46 -12.72
CA ILE A 352 24.02 -2.70 -11.46
C ILE A 352 25.02 -3.30 -10.48
N HIS A 353 24.99 -4.61 -10.23
CA HIS A 353 25.91 -5.24 -9.28
C HIS A 353 27.39 -4.96 -9.60
N LEU A 354 27.79 -5.02 -10.88
CA LEU A 354 29.16 -4.75 -11.28
C LEU A 354 29.54 -3.27 -11.16
N ALA A 355 28.62 -2.36 -11.54
CA ALA A 355 28.87 -0.94 -11.44
C ALA A 355 28.88 -0.44 -9.97
N GLU A 356 28.09 -1.05 -9.09
CA GLU A 356 28.08 -0.74 -7.66
C GLU A 356 29.42 -1.08 -6.99
N LEU A 357 30.07 -2.20 -7.35
CA LEU A 357 31.43 -2.52 -6.88
C LEU A 357 32.41 -1.37 -7.15
N VAL A 358 32.34 -0.80 -8.36
CA VAL A 358 33.17 0.35 -8.76
C VAL A 358 32.78 1.58 -7.94
N THR A 359 31.51 1.94 -7.86
CA THR A 359 31.09 3.17 -7.13
C THR A 359 31.21 3.08 -5.61
N HIS A 360 31.23 1.90 -5.01
CA HIS A 360 31.58 1.75 -3.59
C HIS A 360 33.07 2.07 -3.33
N THR A 361 33.92 1.87 -4.33
CA THR A 361 35.37 2.10 -4.24
C THR A 361 35.75 3.50 -4.76
N ILE A 362 35.12 3.94 -5.86
CA ILE A 362 35.34 5.20 -6.58
C ILE A 362 33.96 5.84 -6.82
N PRO A 363 33.39 6.56 -5.82
CA PRO A 363 32.00 7.05 -5.88
C PRO A 363 31.64 7.92 -7.09
N ASP A 364 32.61 8.68 -7.59
CA ASP A 364 32.43 9.61 -8.70
C ASP A 364 32.92 9.05 -10.05
N ASP A 365 33.15 7.73 -10.17
CA ASP A 365 33.54 7.13 -11.45
C ASP A 365 32.46 7.37 -12.52
N PRO A 366 32.76 8.15 -13.59
CA PRO A 366 31.75 8.57 -14.55
C PRO A 366 31.23 7.40 -15.39
N ALA A 367 32.06 6.38 -15.61
CA ALA A 367 31.70 5.24 -16.44
C ALA A 367 30.73 4.30 -15.70
N ALA A 368 31.00 4.00 -14.43
CA ALA A 368 30.11 3.19 -13.60
C ALA A 368 28.79 3.91 -13.30
N ARG A 369 28.83 5.21 -12.99
CA ARG A 369 27.60 6.02 -12.80
C ARG A 369 26.72 6.04 -14.05
N ALA A 370 27.32 6.14 -15.24
CA ALA A 370 26.58 6.08 -16.50
C ALA A 370 25.90 4.72 -16.71
N VAL A 371 26.57 3.61 -16.35
CA VAL A 371 25.96 2.27 -16.39
C VAL A 371 24.80 2.17 -15.41
N LEU A 372 24.97 2.65 -14.16
CA LEU A 372 23.90 2.64 -13.16
C LEU A 372 22.68 3.41 -13.66
N LYS A 373 22.87 4.62 -14.17
CA LYS A 373 21.77 5.40 -14.75
C LYS A 373 21.04 4.63 -15.85
N ALA A 374 21.77 4.12 -16.85
CA ALA A 374 21.18 3.44 -18.00
C ALA A 374 20.48 2.12 -17.61
N ALA A 375 21.02 1.38 -16.63
CA ALA A 375 20.38 0.18 -16.10
C ALA A 375 19.05 0.49 -15.41
N HIS A 376 18.97 1.56 -14.62
CA HIS A 376 17.73 1.98 -13.98
C HIS A 376 16.72 2.51 -15.01
N GLU A 377 17.16 3.21 -16.07
CA GLU A 377 16.31 3.63 -17.19
C GLU A 377 15.69 2.43 -17.93
N GLN A 378 16.49 1.40 -18.20
CA GLN A 378 16.01 0.18 -18.83
C GLN A 378 15.00 -0.59 -17.96
N LEU A 379 15.25 -0.69 -16.65
CA LEU A 379 14.30 -1.27 -15.70
C LEU A 379 12.99 -0.45 -15.66
N LEU A 380 13.09 0.88 -15.66
CA LEU A 380 11.92 1.76 -15.59
C LEU A 380 11.04 1.61 -16.83
N ALA A 381 11.65 1.49 -18.02
CA ALA A 381 10.93 1.27 -19.27
C ALA A 381 10.12 -0.04 -19.28
N GLY A 382 10.53 -1.04 -18.49
CA GLY A 382 9.82 -2.32 -18.33
C GLY A 382 8.86 -2.39 -17.13
N SER A 383 8.80 -1.36 -16.29
CA SER A 383 8.01 -1.38 -15.05
C SER A 383 6.63 -0.73 -15.23
N ALA A 384 5.59 -1.47 -14.85
CA ALA A 384 4.24 -0.95 -14.64
C ALA A 384 3.88 -0.81 -13.15
N ASN A 385 4.77 -1.22 -12.23
CA ASN A 385 4.52 -1.22 -10.80
C ASN A 385 4.79 0.16 -10.19
N PHE A 386 3.85 0.67 -9.40
CA PHE A 386 3.92 1.99 -8.78
C PHE A 386 5.20 2.21 -7.94
N TRP A 387 5.55 1.27 -7.06
CA TRP A 387 6.67 1.40 -6.15
C TRP A 387 8.02 1.24 -6.85
N GLU A 388 8.09 0.26 -7.76
CA GLU A 388 9.28 0.01 -8.56
C GLU A 388 9.60 1.22 -9.43
N SER A 389 8.60 1.74 -10.16
CA SER A 389 8.79 2.91 -11.01
C SER A 389 9.21 4.14 -10.21
N ALA A 390 8.62 4.39 -9.04
CA ALA A 390 9.02 5.48 -8.16
C ALA A 390 10.47 5.35 -7.67
N TRP A 391 10.90 4.14 -7.28
CA TRP A 391 12.26 3.89 -6.84
C TRP A 391 13.27 4.09 -7.98
N LEU A 392 12.98 3.52 -9.16
CA LEU A 392 13.85 3.60 -10.33
C LEU A 392 14.01 5.05 -10.80
N THR A 393 12.92 5.83 -10.86
CA THR A 393 13.00 7.28 -11.13
C THR A 393 13.94 7.97 -10.15
N LYS A 394 13.84 7.65 -8.86
CA LYS A 394 14.71 8.26 -7.85
C LYS A 394 16.19 7.89 -8.02
N GLN A 395 16.49 6.66 -8.42
CA GLN A 395 17.86 6.25 -8.69
C GLN A 395 18.42 6.92 -9.96
N ILE A 396 17.60 7.10 -11.01
CA ILE A 396 18.01 7.83 -12.21
C ILE A 396 18.41 9.27 -11.88
N GLU A 397 17.64 9.96 -11.02
CA GLU A 397 18.00 11.29 -10.52
C GLU A 397 19.32 11.31 -9.75
N ARG A 398 19.61 10.27 -8.96
CA ARG A 398 20.84 10.15 -8.17
C ARG A 398 22.10 10.01 -9.03
N TYR A 399 21.98 9.35 -10.18
CA TYR A 399 23.09 9.08 -11.10
C TYR A 399 23.16 10.05 -12.27
N THR A 400 22.22 11.00 -12.37
CA THR A 400 22.33 12.19 -13.22
C THR A 400 23.22 13.21 -12.54
#